data_AF-A0A5S9ITT7-F1
#
_entry.id   AF-A0A5S9ITT7-F1
#
_cell.length_a   1.000
_cell.length_b   1.000
_cell.length_c   1.000
_cell.angle_alpha   90.00
_cell.angle_beta   90.00
_cell.angle_gamma   90.00
#
_symmetry.space_group_name_H-M   'P 1'
#
loop_
_entity.id
_entity.type
_entity.pdbx_description
1 polymer ?
#
loop_
_entity_poly.entity_id
_entity_poly.type
_entity_poly.pdbx_seq_one_letter_code
_entity_poly.pdbx_strand_id
1 'polypeptide(L)'
;MKKWWFSVVLGIVYIAVFHAWMFCETKFQVQSIGVGVFCVLLIVSIYFYKKYFLNMWDYFVHASIIFDILLEGVLIYPHDNYYFYGCFAAFAVVLVGLRWYYKRAETKELGSVSSEAVVH
;
A
#
# COMPACT_ATOMS: atom_id res chain seq x y z
N MET A 1 0.16 16.43 6.30
CA MET A 1 1.43 15.65 6.35
C MET A 1 1.28 14.25 6.94
N LYS A 2 0.52 14.01 8.03
CA LYS A 2 0.38 12.68 8.68
C LYS A 2 -0.14 11.53 7.78
N LYS A 3 -0.95 11.82 6.74
CA LYS A 3 -1.61 10.80 5.91
C LYS A 3 -0.64 9.99 5.01
N TRP A 4 0.55 10.51 4.71
CA TRP A 4 1.55 9.83 3.86
C TRP A 4 2.34 8.74 4.61
N TRP A 5 2.39 8.83 5.94
CA TRP A 5 3.28 8.00 6.73
C TRP A 5 2.95 6.51 6.63
N PHE A 6 1.66 6.18 6.58
CA PHE A 6 1.22 4.80 6.46
C PHE A 6 1.68 4.14 5.15
N SER A 7 1.55 4.81 4.01
CA SER A 7 1.98 4.24 2.73
C SER A 7 3.50 4.15 2.61
N VAL A 8 4.24 5.11 3.20
CA VAL A 8 5.71 5.05 3.27
C VAL A 8 6.15 3.87 4.14
N VAL A 9 5.54 3.70 5.32
CA VAL A 9 5.82 2.55 6.19
C VAL A 9 5.45 1.25 5.51
N LEU A 10 4.30 1.17 4.85
CA LEU A 10 3.88 -0.04 4.14
C LEU A 10 4.89 -0.40 3.05
N GLY A 11 5.38 0.58 2.29
CA GLY A 11 6.44 0.37 1.31
C GLY A 11 7.77 -0.10 1.93
N ILE A 12 8.18 0.49 3.06
CA ILE A 12 9.39 0.09 3.78
C ILE A 12 9.26 -1.35 4.31
N VAL A 13 8.14 -1.68 4.94
CA VAL A 13 7.87 -3.03 5.45
C VAL A 13 7.86 -4.03 4.30
N TYR A 14 7.25 -3.70 3.17
CA TYR A 14 7.23 -4.55 1.97
C TYR A 14 8.66 -4.88 1.50
N ILE A 15 9.53 -3.87 1.36
CA ILE A 15 10.93 -4.06 0.96
C ILE A 15 11.70 -4.88 2.01
N ALA A 16 11.49 -4.60 3.30
CA ALA A 16 12.19 -5.28 4.39
C ALA A 16 11.83 -6.77 4.47
N VAL A 17 10.56 -7.10 4.30
CA VAL A 17 10.07 -8.50 4.32
C VAL A 17 10.64 -9.28 3.14
N PHE A 18 10.68 -8.66 1.97
CA PHE A 18 11.32 -9.26 0.80
C PHE A 18 12.81 -9.50 1.00
N HIS A 19 13.53 -8.51 1.53
CA HIS A 19 14.93 -8.69 1.86
C HIS A 19 15.14 -9.82 2.87
N ALA A 20 14.25 -9.96 3.86
CA ALA A 20 14.29 -11.05 4.82
C ALA A 20 14.04 -12.42 4.17
N TRP A 21 13.13 -12.51 3.21
CA TRP A 21 12.87 -13.75 2.47
C TRP A 21 14.05 -14.21 1.63
N MET A 22 14.88 -13.31 1.09
CA MET A 22 16.11 -13.71 0.39
C MET A 22 17.09 -14.49 1.27
N PHE A 23 17.05 -14.30 2.60
CA PHE A 23 17.88 -15.04 3.55
C PHE A 23 17.22 -16.31 4.08
N CYS A 24 15.98 -16.60 3.68
CA CYS A 24 15.25 -17.78 4.12
C CYS A 24 15.48 -18.95 3.15
N GLU A 25 16.15 -20.00 3.64
CA GLU A 25 16.45 -21.20 2.83
C GLU A 25 15.26 -22.18 2.76
N THR A 26 14.25 -22.01 3.63
CA THR A 26 13.13 -22.93 3.74
C THR A 26 11.79 -22.28 3.39
N LYS A 27 10.96 -23.02 2.64
CA LYS A 27 9.58 -22.63 2.31
C LYS A 27 8.75 -22.30 3.54
N PHE A 28 8.96 -23.03 4.64
CA PHE A 28 8.22 -22.83 5.89
C PHE A 28 8.55 -21.48 6.55
N GLN A 29 9.81 -21.06 6.56
CA GLN A 29 10.21 -19.74 7.07
C GLN A 29 9.56 -18.62 6.26
N VAL A 30 9.64 -18.70 4.93
CA VAL A 30 9.01 -17.73 4.02
C VAL A 30 7.50 -17.61 4.29
N GLN A 31 6.80 -18.74 4.32
CA GLN A 31 5.35 -18.78 4.56
C GLN A 31 5.00 -18.21 5.94
N SER A 32 5.74 -18.58 6.99
CA SER A 32 5.48 -18.10 8.35
C SER A 32 5.67 -16.58 8.48
N ILE A 33 6.70 -16.04 7.83
CA ILE A 33 6.96 -14.59 7.78
C ILE A 33 5.86 -13.89 6.99
N GLY A 34 5.48 -14.41 5.82
CA GLY A 34 4.42 -13.84 4.99
C GLY A 34 3.08 -13.76 5.70
N VAL A 35 2.64 -14.87 6.31
CA VAL A 35 1.41 -14.93 7.08
C VAL A 35 1.48 -14.01 8.30
N GLY A 36 2.61 -14.00 9.02
CA GLY A 36 2.79 -13.14 10.19
C GLY A 36 2.69 -11.65 9.84
N VAL A 37 3.41 -11.22 8.80
CA VAL A 37 3.38 -9.84 8.30
C VAL A 37 2.00 -9.46 7.81
N PHE A 38 1.34 -10.34 7.04
CA PHE A 38 -0.02 -10.14 6.57
C PHE A 38 -0.97 -9.86 7.75
N CYS A 39 -0.97 -10.70 8.78
CA CYS A 39 -1.82 -10.55 9.96
C CYS A 39 -1.56 -9.22 10.68
N VAL A 40 -0.29 -8.86 10.90
CA VAL A 40 0.07 -7.60 11.56
C VAL A 40 -0.41 -6.40 10.74
N LEU A 41 -0.11 -6.36 9.44
CA LEU A 41 -0.51 -5.25 8.57
C LEU A 41 -2.03 -5.14 8.44
N LEU A 42 -2.76 -6.26 8.40
CA LEU A 42 -4.21 -6.29 8.37
C LEU A 42 -4.80 -5.70 9.66
N ILE A 43 -4.32 -6.14 10.83
CA ILE A 43 -4.78 -5.63 12.14
C ILE A 43 -4.51 -4.14 12.26
N VAL A 44 -3.31 -3.69 11.90
CA VAL A 44 -2.94 -2.26 11.90
C VAL A 44 -3.85 -1.47 10.96
N SER A 45 -4.13 -2.00 9.76
CA SER A 45 -5.00 -1.35 8.78
C SER A 45 -6.44 -1.21 9.29
N ILE A 46 -6.99 -2.24 9.92
CA ILE A 46 -8.34 -2.21 10.50
C ILE A 46 -8.39 -1.23 11.68
N TYR A 47 -7.41 -1.29 12.58
CA TYR A 47 -7.34 -0.42 13.76
C TYR A 47 -7.23 1.06 13.38
N PHE A 48 -6.45 1.37 12.35
CA PHE A 48 -6.23 2.73 11.89
C PHE A 48 -7.14 3.17 10.73
N TYR A 49 -8.14 2.34 10.38
CA TYR A 49 -9.05 2.57 9.24
C TYR A 49 -9.59 4.01 9.19
N LYS A 50 -10.21 4.48 10.28
CA LYS A 50 -10.85 5.80 10.35
C LYS A 50 -9.88 6.98 10.39
N LYS A 51 -8.60 6.75 10.68
CA LYS A 51 -7.62 7.81 10.98
C LYS A 51 -6.67 8.08 9.81
N TYR A 52 -6.37 7.06 9.01
CA TYR A 52 -5.37 7.15 7.95
C TYR A 52 -5.93 7.03 6.54
N PHE A 53 -7.02 6.27 6.35
CA PHE A 53 -7.57 6.05 5.02
C PHE A 53 -8.47 7.22 4.63
N LEU A 54 -8.17 7.80 3.47
CA LEU A 54 -8.91 8.94 2.93
C LEU A 54 -10.28 8.51 2.42
N ASN A 55 -10.35 7.34 1.78
CA ASN A 55 -11.54 6.79 1.11
C ASN A 55 -11.47 5.26 1.10
N MET A 56 -12.62 4.62 0.83
CA MET A 56 -12.71 3.16 0.67
C MET A 56 -11.73 2.63 -0.40
N TRP A 57 -11.53 3.37 -1.49
CA TRP A 57 -10.56 3.03 -2.53
C TRP A 57 -9.11 3.00 -2.03
N ASP A 58 -8.73 3.95 -1.16
CA ASP A 58 -7.40 3.97 -0.54
C ASP A 58 -7.20 2.71 0.31
N TYR A 59 -8.22 2.29 1.05
CA TYR A 59 -8.20 1.04 1.82
C TYR A 59 -8.06 -0.19 0.92
N PHE A 60 -8.81 -0.27 -0.18
CA PHE A 60 -8.69 -1.39 -1.12
C PHE A 60 -7.30 -1.49 -1.76
N VAL A 61 -6.66 -0.36 -2.10
CA VAL A 61 -5.29 -0.39 -2.65
C VAL A 61 -4.28 -0.86 -1.60
N HIS A 62 -4.40 -0.44 -0.34
CA HIS A 62 -3.50 -0.95 0.70
C HIS A 62 -3.78 -2.42 1.03
N ALA A 63 -5.06 -2.81 1.05
CA ALA A 63 -5.46 -4.20 1.26
C ALA A 63 -4.95 -5.12 0.14
N SER A 64 -4.95 -4.67 -1.13
CA SER A 64 -4.40 -5.48 -2.23
C SER A 64 -2.89 -5.67 -2.11
N ILE A 65 -2.14 -4.66 -1.66
CA ILE A 65 -0.70 -4.79 -1.36
C ILE A 65 -0.46 -5.78 -0.23
N ILE A 66 -1.25 -5.69 0.85
CA ILE A 66 -1.15 -6.63 1.97
C ILE A 66 -1.45 -8.06 1.50
N PHE A 67 -2.46 -8.22 0.64
CA PHE A 67 -2.84 -9.52 0.08
C PHE A 67 -1.80 -10.07 -0.91
N ASP A 68 -1.11 -9.20 -1.64
CA ASP A 68 0.02 -9.55 -2.50
C ASP A 68 1.16 -10.19 -1.69
N ILE A 69 1.53 -9.62 -0.53
CA ILE A 69 2.52 -10.23 0.38
C ILE A 69 2.09 -11.65 0.79
N LEU A 70 0.82 -11.86 1.08
CA LEU A 70 0.31 -13.19 1.43
C LEU A 70 0.41 -14.17 0.25
N LEU A 71 -0.03 -13.75 -0.94
CA LEU A 71 -0.01 -14.57 -2.14
C LEU A 71 1.43 -14.94 -2.52
N GLU A 72 2.34 -13.97 -2.54
CA GLU A 72 3.76 -14.19 -2.80
C GLU A 72 4.35 -15.18 -1.79
N GLY A 73 4.18 -14.91 -0.49
CA GLY A 73 4.77 -15.74 0.56
C GLY A 73 4.20 -17.16 0.63
N VAL A 74 3.01 -17.40 0.08
CA VAL A 74 2.35 -18.72 0.08
C VAL A 74 2.54 -19.48 -1.24
N LEU A 75 2.42 -18.82 -2.39
CA LEU A 75 2.30 -19.46 -3.71
C LEU A 75 3.60 -19.45 -4.53
N ILE A 76 4.48 -18.46 -4.34
CA ILE A 76 5.64 -18.27 -5.23
C ILE A 76 6.90 -18.72 -4.50
N TYR A 77 7.43 -19.88 -4.87
CA TYR A 77 8.76 -20.34 -4.46
C TYR A 77 9.42 -21.13 -5.60
N PRO A 78 10.65 -20.79 -6.03
CA PRO A 78 11.56 -19.79 -5.46
C PRO A 78 11.18 -18.34 -5.80
N HIS A 79 11.53 -17.39 -4.94
CA HIS A 79 11.29 -15.97 -5.19
C HIS A 79 12.35 -15.43 -6.16
N ASP A 80 12.00 -15.33 -7.44
CA ASP A 80 12.82 -14.65 -8.44
C ASP A 80 12.58 -13.14 -8.36
N ASN A 81 13.67 -12.39 -8.18
CA ASN A 81 13.66 -10.95 -7.90
C ASN A 81 12.85 -10.10 -8.89
N TYR A 82 12.77 -10.52 -10.16
CA TYR A 82 12.21 -9.70 -11.23
C TYR A 82 10.69 -9.52 -11.16
N TYR A 83 9.94 -10.56 -10.78
CA TYR A 83 8.48 -10.48 -10.72
C TYR A 83 8.00 -9.64 -9.53
N PHE A 84 8.75 -9.72 -8.43
CA PHE A 84 8.46 -8.99 -7.19
C PHE A 84 8.62 -7.46 -7.34
N TYR A 85 9.74 -7.00 -7.89
CA TYR A 85 9.95 -5.56 -8.13
C TYR A 85 8.94 -5.00 -9.14
N GLY A 86 8.45 -5.82 -10.06
CA GLY A 86 7.37 -5.46 -10.97
C GLY A 86 6.04 -5.20 -10.24
N CYS A 87 5.66 -6.08 -9.31
CA CYS A 87 4.48 -5.88 -8.46
C CYS A 87 4.62 -4.59 -7.63
N PHE A 88 5.76 -4.41 -6.95
CA PHE A 88 6.05 -3.19 -6.21
C PHE A 88 5.93 -1.92 -7.07
N ALA A 89 6.52 -1.92 -8.27
CA ALA A 89 6.46 -0.78 -9.18
C ALA A 89 5.03 -0.47 -9.63
N ALA A 90 4.23 -1.50 -9.95
CA ALA A 90 2.83 -1.34 -10.32
C ALA A 90 2.02 -0.72 -9.15
N PHE A 91 2.20 -1.22 -7.92
CA PHE A 91 1.53 -0.67 -6.75
C PHE A 91 1.98 0.75 -6.42
N ALA A 92 3.26 1.06 -6.57
CA ALA A 92 3.78 2.42 -6.38
C ALA A 92 3.12 3.40 -7.36
N VAL A 93 2.98 3.02 -8.64
CA VAL A 93 2.29 3.84 -9.65
C VAL A 93 0.82 4.04 -9.29
N VAL A 94 0.11 2.99 -8.89
CA VAL A 94 -1.31 3.08 -8.51
C VAL A 94 -1.50 3.96 -7.27
N LEU A 95 -0.71 3.76 -6.21
CA LEU A 95 -0.78 4.55 -4.99
C LEU A 95 -0.50 6.04 -5.24
N VAL A 96 0.55 6.35 -5.99
CA VAL A 96 0.91 7.73 -6.32
C VAL A 96 -0.14 8.36 -7.24
N GLY A 97 -0.63 7.61 -8.22
CA GLY A 97 -1.68 8.06 -9.16
C GLY A 97 -2.99 8.39 -8.45
N LEU A 98 -3.47 7.49 -7.58
CA LEU A 98 -4.73 7.70 -6.84
C LEU A 98 -4.63 8.94 -5.94
N ARG A 99 -3.51 9.10 -5.23
CA ARG A 99 -3.30 10.25 -4.34
C ARG A 99 -3.13 11.56 -5.09
N TRP A 100 -2.49 11.53 -6.26
CA TRP A 100 -2.39 12.73 -7.10
C TRP A 100 -3.74 13.14 -7.68
N TYR A 101 -4.55 12.17 -8.11
CA TYR A 101 -5.92 12.41 -8.57
C TYR A 101 -6.76 13.10 -7.50
N TYR A 102 -6.75 12.58 -6.26
CA TYR A 102 -7.49 13.20 -5.16
C TYR A 102 -6.98 14.59 -4.79
N LYS A 103 -5.66 14.81 -4.77
CA LYS A 103 -5.09 16.15 -4.53
C LYS A 103 -5.54 17.17 -5.58
N ARG A 104 -5.65 16.75 -6.84
CA ARG A 104 -6.18 17.60 -7.94
C ARG A 104 -7.69 17.82 -7.83
N ALA A 105 -8.46 16.83 -7.41
CA ALA A 105 -9.90 16.97 -7.21
C ALA A 105 -10.22 18.00 -6.11
N GLU A 106 -9.53 17.94 -4.98
CA GLU A 106 -9.68 18.89 -3.87
C GLU A 106 -9.30 20.33 -4.28
N THR A 107 -8.28 20.48 -5.13
CA THR A 107 -7.87 21.80 -5.66
C THR A 107 -8.90 22.35 -6.66
N LYS A 108 -9.57 21.49 -7.43
CA LYS A 108 -10.60 21.91 -8.39
C LYS A 108 -11.88 22.39 -7.71
N GLU A 109 -12.32 21.73 -6.63
CA GLU A 109 -13.51 22.17 -5.89
C GLU A 109 -13.28 23.51 -5.17
N LEU A 110 -12.10 23.73 -4.56
CA LEU A 110 -11.77 25.04 -4.00
C LEU A 110 -11.72 26.14 -5.07
N GLY A 111 -11.26 25.81 -6.28
CA GLY A 111 -11.25 26.73 -7.42
C GLY A 111 -12.65 27.06 -7.94
N SER A 112 -13.58 26.10 -7.96
CA SER A 112 -14.96 26.36 -8.40
C SER A 112 -15.74 27.18 -7.38
N VAL A 113 -15.61 26.88 -6.08
CA VAL A 113 -16.25 27.66 -5.00
C VAL A 113 -15.72 29.09 -4.96
N SER A 114 -14.41 29.28 -5.18
CA SER A 114 -13.83 30.62 -5.27
C SER A 114 -14.30 31.41 -6.50
N SER A 115 -14.58 30.75 -7.63
CA SER A 115 -15.15 31.41 -8.81
C SER A 115 -16.62 31.80 -8.62
N GLU A 116 -17.44 30.97 -7.95
CA GLU A 116 -18.83 31.32 -7.65
C GLU A 116 -18.92 32.48 -6.65
N ALA A 117 -18.02 32.56 -5.67
CA ALA A 117 -17.98 33.64 -4.68
C ALA A 117 -17.53 35.01 -5.23
N VAL A 118 -16.93 35.05 -6.42
CA VAL A 118 -16.47 36.30 -7.09
C VAL A 118 -17.52 36.86 -8.06
N VAL A 119 -18.53 36.06 -8.42
CA VAL A 119 -19.57 36.44 -9.39
C VAL A 119 -20.84 37.02 -8.70
N HIS A 120 -20.88 37.04 -7.37
CA HIS A 120 -21.94 37.66 -6.55
C HIS A 120 -21.43 38.90 -5.81
#